data_AF-A0A4R8MQI8-F1
#
_entry.id   AF-A0A4R8MQI8-F1
#
_cell.length_a   1.000
_cell.length_b   1.000
_cell.length_c   1.000
_cell.angle_alpha   90.00
_cell.angle_beta   90.00
_cell.angle_gamma   90.00
#
_symmetry.space_group_name_H-M   'P 1'
#
loop_
_entity.id
_entity.type
_entity.pdbx_description
1 polymer ?
#
loop_
_entity_poly.entity_id
_entity_poly.type
_entity_poly.pdbx_seq_one_letter_code
_entity_poly.pdbx_strand_id
1 'polypeptide(L)'
;MRFFILPFFFLFLLFQCTKTNPSYEACERADLDYLACSLLVYQSYSYCSERSSAVTGSTETKASAKFQCDAERLVGSYLCEDLKKKACGTK
;
A
#
# COMPACT_ATOMS: atom_id res chain seq x y z
N MET A 1 0.49 -46.83 26.56
CA MET A 1 -0.31 -46.01 25.61
C MET A 1 -0.45 -44.52 25.98
N ARG A 2 0.06 -44.03 27.12
CA ARG A 2 -0.02 -42.61 27.51
C ARG A 2 1.08 -41.70 26.92
N PHE A 3 2.24 -42.26 26.54
CA PHE A 3 3.39 -41.49 26.03
C PHE A 3 3.23 -40.95 24.60
N PHE A 4 2.31 -41.48 23.79
CA PHE A 4 2.08 -41.03 22.41
C PHE A 4 1.07 -39.87 22.28
N ILE A 5 0.36 -39.52 23.36
CA ILE A 5 -0.66 -38.46 23.34
C ILE A 5 -0.01 -37.08 23.39
N LEU A 6 1.07 -36.95 24.16
CA LEU A 6 1.83 -35.71 24.30
C LEU A 6 2.44 -35.19 22.97
N PRO A 7 3.15 -36.02 22.18
CA PRO A 7 3.70 -35.56 20.90
C PRO A 7 2.61 -35.22 19.89
N PHE A 8 1.48 -35.95 19.91
CA PHE A 8 0.34 -35.67 19.02
C PHE A 8 -0.34 -34.34 19.36
N PHE A 9 -0.47 -34.01 20.65
CA PHE A 9 -1.02 -32.75 21.11
C PHE A 9 -0.12 -31.55 20.75
N PHE A 10 1.20 -31.71 20.88
CA PHE A 10 2.17 -30.69 20.43
C PHE A 10 2.14 -30.48 18.91
N LEU A 11 1.99 -31.56 18.12
CA LEU A 11 1.87 -31.45 16.67
C LEU A 11 0.58 -30.70 16.26
N PHE A 12 -0.53 -30.98 16.95
CA PHE A 12 -1.80 -30.31 16.69
C PHE A 12 -1.77 -28.83 17.07
N LEU A 13 -1.10 -28.47 18.18
CA LEU A 13 -0.87 -27.08 18.58
C LEU A 13 -0.04 -26.31 17.55
N LEU A 14 1.03 -26.92 17.02
CA LEU A 14 1.84 -26.31 15.97
C LEU A 14 1.03 -26.08 14.67
N PHE A 15 0.18 -27.04 14.30
CA PHE A 15 -0.66 -26.93 13.09
C PHE A 15 -1.75 -25.84 13.20
N GLN A 16 -2.24 -25.57 14.41
CA GLN A 16 -3.21 -24.49 14.64
C GLN A 16 -2.53 -23.12 14.79
N CYS A 17 -1.26 -23.07 15.20
CA CYS A 17 -0.51 -21.83 15.35
C CYS A 17 -0.04 -21.24 14.00
N THR A 18 0.17 -22.09 12.99
CA THR A 18 0.52 -21.64 11.63
C THR A 18 -0.67 -21.16 10.81
N LYS A 19 -1.90 -21.32 11.30
CA LYS A 19 -3.09 -20.73 10.69
C LYS A 19 -3.19 -19.25 11.08
N THR A 20 -2.40 -18.40 10.42
CA THR A 20 -2.73 -16.99 10.34
C THR A 20 -4.12 -16.85 9.72
N ASN A 21 -4.94 -15.94 10.27
CA ASN A 21 -6.24 -15.65 9.70
C ASN A 21 -6.03 -15.21 8.24
N PRO A 22 -6.72 -15.79 7.23
CA PRO A 22 -6.55 -15.39 5.84
C PRO A 22 -6.79 -13.88 5.62
N SER A 23 -7.59 -13.24 6.49
CA SER A 23 -7.76 -11.79 6.50
C SER A 23 -6.50 -11.02 6.92
N TYR A 24 -5.64 -11.62 7.75
CA TYR A 24 -4.37 -11.03 8.19
C TYR A 24 -3.32 -11.09 7.08
N GLU A 25 -3.17 -12.27 6.45
CA GLU A 25 -2.25 -12.44 5.32
C GLU A 25 -2.63 -11.56 4.11
N ALA A 26 -3.94 -11.41 3.85
CA ALA A 26 -4.44 -10.51 2.83
C ALA A 26 -4.10 -9.03 3.13
N CYS A 27 -4.17 -8.63 4.40
CA CYS A 27 -3.86 -7.26 4.80
C CYS A 27 -2.34 -6.97 4.80
N GLU A 28 -1.52 -7.94 5.19
CA GLU A 28 -0.05 -7.85 5.09
C GLU A 28 0.39 -7.69 3.62
N ARG A 29 -0.24 -8.42 2.71
CA ARG A 29 -0.01 -8.26 1.26
C ARG A 29 -0.50 -6.90 0.76
N ALA A 30 -1.64 -6.43 1.24
CA ALA A 30 -2.16 -5.10 0.91
C ALA A 30 -1.26 -3.96 1.39
N ASP A 31 -0.51 -4.14 2.48
CA ASP A 31 0.50 -3.19 2.95
C ASP A 31 1.67 -3.07 1.97
N LEU A 32 2.14 -4.21 1.43
CA LEU A 32 3.15 -4.24 0.37
C LEU A 32 2.65 -3.57 -0.91
N ASP A 33 1.41 -3.85 -1.31
CA ASP A 33 0.78 -3.22 -2.48
C ASP A 33 0.60 -1.71 -2.29
N TYR A 34 0.24 -1.26 -1.09
CA TYR A 34 0.19 0.17 -0.74
C TYR A 34 1.56 0.83 -0.85
N LEU A 35 2.62 0.17 -0.37
CA LEU A 35 3.98 0.69 -0.47
C LEU A 35 4.41 0.82 -1.94
N ALA A 36 4.12 -0.19 -2.77
CA ALA A 36 4.42 -0.15 -4.20
C ALA A 36 3.64 0.96 -4.91
N CYS A 37 2.34 1.08 -4.62
CA CYS A 37 1.48 2.13 -5.17
C CYS A 37 1.97 3.53 -4.80
N SER A 38 2.26 3.76 -3.52
CA SER A 38 2.75 5.06 -3.02
C SER A 38 4.11 5.43 -3.62
N LEU A 39 5.00 4.46 -3.84
CA LEU A 39 6.28 4.68 -4.50
C LEU A 39 6.10 5.09 -5.97
N LEU A 40 5.17 4.45 -6.70
CA LEU A 40 4.84 4.85 -8.08
C LEU A 40 4.25 6.26 -8.15
N VAL A 41 3.32 6.59 -7.25
CA VAL A 41 2.73 7.95 -7.16
C VAL A 41 3.80 9.00 -6.85
N TYR A 42 4.75 8.68 -5.97
CA TYR A 42 5.84 9.59 -5.66
C TYR A 42 6.78 9.79 -6.86
N GLN A 43 7.09 8.71 -7.58
CA GLN A 43 7.95 8.75 -8.76
C GLN A 43 7.28 9.51 -9.93
N SER A 44 5.97 9.36 -10.13
CA SER A 44 5.26 10.15 -11.14
C SER A 44 5.21 11.62 -10.76
N TYR A 45 4.97 11.93 -9.49
CA TYR A 45 5.01 13.30 -8.98
C TYR A 45 6.39 13.94 -9.13
N SER A 46 7.48 13.25 -8.81
CA SER A 46 8.84 13.81 -8.93
C SER A 46 9.14 14.17 -10.39
N TYR A 47 8.84 13.26 -11.32
CA TYR A 47 8.98 13.50 -12.75
C TYR A 47 8.10 14.66 -13.24
N CYS A 48 6.84 14.70 -12.83
CA CYS A 48 5.92 15.80 -13.17
C CYS A 48 6.43 17.14 -12.62
N SER A 49 6.88 17.16 -11.37
CA SER A 49 7.38 18.35 -10.68
C SER A 49 8.63 18.91 -11.37
N GLU A 50 9.58 18.06 -11.75
CA GLU A 50 10.75 18.45 -12.54
C GLU A 50 10.34 19.06 -13.88
N ARG A 51 9.41 18.42 -14.59
CA ARG A 51 8.91 18.93 -15.87
C ARG A 51 8.16 20.25 -15.72
N SER A 52 7.34 20.39 -14.67
CA SER A 52 6.60 21.63 -14.36
C SER A 52 7.55 22.79 -14.07
N SER A 53 8.71 22.50 -13.47
CA SER A 53 9.75 23.50 -13.17
C SER A 53 10.43 24.04 -14.44
N ALA A 54 10.41 23.27 -15.54
CA ALA A 54 10.90 23.69 -16.84
C ALA A 54 9.88 24.49 -17.66
N VAL A 55 8.63 24.65 -17.19
CA VAL A 55 7.60 25.42 -17.90
C VAL A 55 7.95 26.91 -17.89
N THR A 56 7.95 27.50 -19.08
CA THR A 56 8.15 28.95 -19.30
C THR A 56 6.81 29.64 -19.51
N GLY A 57 6.63 30.86 -19.00
CA GLY A 57 5.38 31.62 -19.12
C GLY A 57 5.14 32.58 -17.96
N SER A 58 3.90 33.05 -17.82
CA SER A 58 3.45 33.84 -16.68
C SER A 58 3.54 33.03 -15.37
N THR A 59 3.53 33.73 -14.25
CA THR A 59 3.49 33.13 -12.90
C THR A 59 2.31 32.17 -12.74
N GLU A 60 1.16 32.51 -13.33
CA GLU A 60 -0.06 31.71 -13.33
C GLU A 60 0.14 30.38 -14.08
N THR A 61 0.77 30.39 -15.26
CA THR A 61 1.08 29.15 -16.00
C THR A 61 2.05 28.24 -15.27
N LYS A 62 3.05 28.81 -14.59
CA LYS A 62 3.99 28.00 -13.78
C LYS A 62 3.29 27.41 -12.55
N ALA A 63 2.45 28.19 -11.89
CA ALA A 63 1.67 27.73 -10.76
C ALA A 63 0.69 26.62 -11.17
N SER A 64 -0.05 26.79 -12.27
CA SER A 64 -1.02 25.79 -12.74
C SER A 64 -0.35 24.46 -13.09
N ALA A 65 0.82 24.49 -13.72
CA ALA A 65 1.58 23.27 -14.04
C ALA A 65 2.01 22.52 -12.77
N LYS A 66 2.48 23.23 -11.74
CA LYS A 66 2.82 22.63 -10.45
C LYS A 66 1.58 22.08 -9.73
N PHE A 67 0.49 22.84 -9.73
CA PHE A 67 -0.78 22.43 -9.10
C PHE A 67 -1.35 21.14 -9.70
N GLN A 68 -1.17 20.91 -11.00
CA GLN A 68 -1.55 19.65 -11.64
C GLN A 68 -0.80 18.45 -11.03
N CYS A 69 0.53 18.55 -10.90
CA CYS A 69 1.34 17.50 -10.29
C CYS A 69 0.94 17.24 -8.82
N ASP A 70 0.68 18.31 -8.05
CA ASP A 70 0.24 18.20 -6.66
C ASP A 70 -1.13 17.51 -6.54
N ALA A 71 -2.06 17.82 -7.46
CA ALA A 71 -3.38 17.21 -7.51
C ALA A 71 -3.31 15.72 -7.87
N GLU A 72 -2.52 15.35 -8.88
CA GLU A 72 -2.31 13.95 -9.26
C GLU A 72 -1.71 13.13 -8.12
N ARG A 73 -0.72 13.70 -7.41
CA ARG A 73 -0.14 13.06 -6.22
C ARG A 73 -1.19 12.81 -5.15
N LEU A 74 -2.02 13.81 -4.85
CA LEU A 74 -3.05 13.71 -3.83
C LEU A 74 -4.08 12.63 -4.17
N VAL A 75 -4.59 12.64 -5.40
CA VAL A 75 -5.55 11.62 -5.88
C VAL A 75 -4.92 10.23 -5.86
N GLY A 76 -3.67 10.11 -6.31
CA GLY A 76 -2.92 8.85 -6.27
C GLY A 76 -2.77 8.30 -4.86
N SER A 77 -2.42 9.15 -3.88
CA SER A 77 -2.32 8.75 -2.47
C SER A 77 -3.65 8.23 -1.92
N TYR A 78 -4.76 8.92 -2.18
CA TYR A 78 -6.09 8.46 -1.77
C TYR A 78 -6.47 7.12 -2.43
N LEU A 79 -6.13 6.93 -3.70
CA LEU A 79 -6.37 5.67 -4.40
C LEU A 79 -5.61 4.52 -3.75
N CYS A 80 -4.32 4.71 -3.44
CA CYS A 80 -3.51 3.68 -2.76
C CYS A 80 -4.11 3.32 -1.39
N GLU A 81 -4.55 4.31 -0.61
CA GLU A 81 -5.21 4.06 0.68
C GLU A 81 -6.53 3.30 0.54
N ASP A 82 -7.36 3.66 -0.45
CA ASP A 82 -8.64 3.00 -0.68
C ASP A 82 -8.47 1.53 -1.11
N LEU A 83 -7.46 1.25 -1.94
CA LEU A 83 -7.08 -0.12 -2.31
C LEU A 83 -6.69 -0.95 -1.08
N LYS A 84 -5.86 -0.38 -0.20
CA LYS A 84 -5.48 -1.04 1.06
C LYS A 84 -6.67 -1.29 1.96
N LYS A 85 -7.54 -0.30 2.18
CA LYS A 85 -8.76 -0.43 3.01
C LYS A 85 -9.67 -1.52 2.50
N LYS A 86 -9.91 -1.56 1.17
CA LYS A 86 -10.70 -2.61 0.51
C LYS A 86 -10.11 -4.01 0.73
N ALA A 87 -8.79 -4.15 0.64
CA ALA A 87 -8.12 -5.43 0.82
C ALA A 87 -8.08 -5.89 2.29
N CYS A 88 -7.90 -4.97 3.25
CA CYS A 88 -7.90 -5.27 4.68
C CYS A 88 -9.30 -5.42 5.30
N GLY A 89 -10.37 -5.12 4.55
CA GLY A 89 -11.76 -5.21 5.04
C GLY A 89 -12.14 -4.13 6.05
N THR A 90 -11.31 -3.09 6.21
CA THR A 90 -11.62 -1.92 7.03
C THR A 90 -12.50 -0.97 6.22
N LYS A 91 -13.83 -1.12 6.37
CA LYS A 91 -14.82 -0.19 5.83
C LYS A 91 -14.72 1.18 6.49
#